data_AF-A0A2G2FA01-F1
#
_entry.id   AF-A0A2G2FA01-F1
#
_cell.length_a   1.000
_cell.length_b   1.000
_cell.length_c   1.000
_cell.angle_alpha   90.00
_cell.angle_beta   90.00
_cell.angle_gamma   90.00
#
_symmetry.space_group_name_H-M   'P 1'
#
loop_
_entity.id
_entity.type
_entity.pdbx_description
1 polymer ?
#
loop_
_entity_poly.entity_id
_entity_poly.type
_entity_poly.pdbx_seq_one_letter_code
_entity_poly.pdbx_strand_id
1 'polypeptide(L)'
;MKINYFILCFLTVTILASCGNKTEDQLQSNEEGDITIEGLKESIKEIDDSLFMLTKKKMEDPNFKIDRIVFHEGINRNKKFFETFPEDDYAKTALEKIASLYFQLQIEGEAVKWRDSILHHYPNTENKTDILIMQMHHYDFDNYNKEKLEYYLNKLLSLNTLTEEQRQDYEFRLKHIDKTHLELRELHNNDSVPIEVIQ
;
A
#
# COMPACT_ATOMS: atom_id res chain seq x y z
N MET A 1 -27.67 -18.02 -73.49
CA MET A 1 -29.04 -17.70 -73.01
C MET A 1 -29.07 -16.23 -72.61
N LYS A 2 -29.95 -15.44 -73.25
CA LYS A 2 -30.57 -14.14 -72.88
C LYS A 2 -29.77 -13.22 -71.91
N ILE A 3 -29.26 -12.06 -72.35
CA ILE A 3 -29.95 -10.74 -72.41
C ILE A 3 -30.61 -10.38 -71.07
N ASN A 4 -30.52 -9.19 -70.48
CA ASN A 4 -29.74 -7.95 -70.55
C ASN A 4 -30.50 -6.98 -69.61
N TYR A 5 -29.87 -5.89 -69.19
CA TYR A 5 -30.50 -4.68 -68.62
C TYR A 5 -31.40 -4.83 -67.38
N PHE A 6 -31.05 -4.12 -66.30
CA PHE A 6 -32.03 -3.18 -65.74
C PHE A 6 -31.38 -2.12 -64.83
N ILE A 7 -31.26 -0.92 -65.39
CA ILE A 7 -31.73 0.35 -64.78
C ILE A 7 -30.89 0.91 -63.61
N LEU A 8 -30.12 1.99 -63.78
CA LEU A 8 -30.48 3.35 -64.24
C LEU A 8 -31.52 4.04 -63.35
N CYS A 9 -31.08 4.70 -62.28
CA CYS A 9 -31.72 5.93 -61.81
C CYS A 9 -30.61 6.80 -61.22
N PHE A 10 -30.28 7.94 -61.86
CA PHE A 10 -30.91 9.24 -61.59
C PHE A 10 -30.58 9.71 -60.16
N LEU A 11 -30.09 10.90 -59.88
CA LEU A 11 -30.13 12.21 -60.52
C LEU A 11 -29.05 12.99 -59.73
N THR A 12 -28.09 13.63 -60.38
CA THR A 12 -27.90 15.10 -60.32
C THR A 12 -28.67 15.79 -59.19
N VAL A 13 -28.04 16.60 -58.34
CA VAL A 13 -27.84 18.03 -58.62
C VAL A 13 -26.88 18.60 -57.56
N THR A 14 -25.81 19.20 -58.06
CA THR A 14 -24.97 20.20 -57.41
C THR A 14 -25.80 21.42 -57.01
N ILE A 15 -25.49 22.07 -55.88
CA ILE A 15 -25.40 23.54 -55.78
C ILE A 15 -24.49 23.89 -54.60
N LEU A 16 -23.44 24.64 -54.95
CA LEU A 16 -22.56 25.41 -54.08
C LEU A 16 -23.28 26.68 -53.61
N ALA A 17 -23.13 27.05 -52.34
CA ALA A 17 -23.07 28.42 -51.79
C ALA A 17 -23.36 28.30 -50.28
N SER A 18 -22.70 28.96 -49.33
CA SER A 18 -21.66 29.98 -49.33
C SER A 18 -21.17 30.09 -47.87
N CYS A 19 -19.95 30.59 -47.70
CA CYS A 19 -19.19 30.74 -46.45
C CYS A 19 -19.95 31.32 -45.25
N GLY A 20 -19.59 30.86 -44.05
CA GLY A 20 -19.97 31.51 -42.80
C GLY A 20 -19.30 30.91 -41.57
N ASN A 21 -18.08 31.38 -41.29
CA ASN A 21 -17.42 31.40 -39.98
C ASN A 21 -16.70 30.15 -39.42
N LYS A 22 -15.43 30.45 -39.07
CA LYS A 22 -14.56 29.87 -38.05
C LYS A 22 -13.90 28.54 -38.42
N THR A 23 -12.62 28.68 -38.72
CA THR A 23 -11.58 27.66 -38.73
C THR A 23 -11.88 26.57 -37.72
N GLU A 24 -12.12 25.38 -38.26
CA GLU A 24 -11.88 24.12 -37.59
C GLU A 24 -10.44 24.12 -37.06
N ASP A 25 -10.31 24.16 -35.75
CA ASP A 25 -9.55 23.12 -35.05
C ASP A 25 -10.52 22.53 -34.02
N GLN A 26 -11.52 21.81 -34.53
CA GLN A 26 -12.12 20.72 -33.76
C GLN A 26 -11.13 19.56 -33.79
N LEU A 27 -10.20 19.56 -32.84
CA LEU A 27 -9.58 18.31 -32.41
C LEU A 27 -10.60 17.58 -31.55
N GLN A 28 -11.37 16.70 -32.20
CA GLN A 28 -12.00 15.57 -31.53
C GLN A 28 -10.93 14.56 -31.09
N SER A 29 -11.21 13.95 -29.93
CA SER A 29 -10.70 12.70 -29.37
C SER A 29 -9.26 12.66 -28.83
N ASN A 30 -9.13 12.95 -27.53
CA ASN A 30 -9.01 11.91 -26.51
C ASN A 30 -9.64 12.44 -25.21
N GLU A 31 -10.75 11.87 -24.74
CA GLU A 31 -11.14 12.01 -23.32
C GLU A 31 -10.19 11.13 -22.47
N GLU A 32 -8.92 11.50 -22.41
CA GLU A 32 -8.14 11.26 -21.20
C GLU A 32 -8.50 12.42 -20.27
N GLY A 33 -9.50 12.20 -19.41
CA GLY A 33 -9.79 13.18 -18.36
C GLY A 33 -8.51 13.42 -17.57
N ASP A 34 -8.10 14.69 -17.44
CA ASP A 34 -6.90 15.06 -16.69
C ASP A 34 -6.90 14.36 -15.33
N ILE A 35 -5.83 13.62 -15.03
CA ILE A 35 -5.67 13.00 -13.71
C ILE A 35 -5.55 14.14 -12.69
N THR A 36 -6.54 14.27 -11.82
CA THR A 36 -6.57 15.29 -10.77
C THR A 36 -6.37 14.67 -9.39
N ILE A 37 -5.89 15.49 -8.44
CA ILE A 37 -5.77 15.12 -7.02
C ILE A 37 -7.12 14.61 -6.50
N GLU A 38 -8.19 15.39 -6.72
CA GLU A 38 -9.53 15.04 -6.24
C GLU A 38 -10.11 13.81 -6.93
N GLY A 39 -9.86 13.63 -8.23
CA GLY A 39 -10.30 12.43 -8.96
C GLY A 39 -9.67 11.15 -8.39
N LEU A 40 -8.38 11.18 -8.06
CA LEU A 40 -7.72 10.04 -7.42
C LEU A 40 -8.15 9.87 -5.95
N LYS A 41 -8.36 10.95 -5.18
CA LYS A 41 -8.89 10.88 -3.81
C LYS A 41 -10.29 10.24 -3.79
N GLU A 42 -11.18 10.64 -4.70
CA GLU A 42 -12.52 10.04 -4.82
C GLU A 42 -12.43 8.57 -5.23
N SER A 43 -11.58 8.23 -6.19
CA SER A 43 -11.36 6.83 -6.58
C SER A 43 -10.85 5.98 -5.40
N ILE A 44 -9.94 6.50 -4.57
CA ILE A 44 -9.50 5.81 -3.36
C ILE A 44 -10.64 5.67 -2.35
N LYS A 45 -11.45 6.71 -2.19
CA LYS A 45 -12.60 6.70 -1.28
C LYS A 45 -13.62 5.61 -1.68
N GLU A 46 -13.93 5.47 -2.97
CA GLU A 46 -14.87 4.44 -3.45
C GLU A 46 -14.42 3.02 -3.09
N ILE A 47 -13.12 2.72 -3.23
CA ILE A 47 -12.60 1.39 -2.90
C ILE A 47 -12.48 1.19 -1.38
N ASP A 48 -12.19 2.24 -0.62
CA ASP A 48 -12.21 2.21 0.85
C ASP A 48 -13.62 1.93 1.39
N ASP A 49 -14.64 2.60 0.85
CA ASP A 49 -16.05 2.37 1.21
C ASP A 49 -16.47 0.93 0.85
N SER A 50 -16.02 0.43 -0.30
CA SER A 50 -16.26 -0.95 -0.72
C SER A 50 -15.61 -1.96 0.22
N LEU A 51 -14.33 -1.76 0.59
CA LEU A 51 -13.61 -2.60 1.55
C LEU A 51 -14.26 -2.56 2.93
N PHE A 52 -14.74 -1.40 3.38
CA PHE A 52 -15.46 -1.26 4.64
C PHE A 52 -16.74 -2.11 4.64
N MET A 53 -17.54 -2.02 3.59
CA MET A 53 -18.79 -2.80 3.47
C MET A 53 -18.51 -4.31 3.40
N LEU A 54 -17.49 -4.73 2.66
CA LEU A 54 -17.07 -6.13 2.58
C LEU A 54 -16.54 -6.66 3.92
N THR A 55 -15.80 -5.83 4.65
CA THR A 55 -15.30 -6.16 5.99
C THR A 55 -16.43 -6.31 6.99
N LYS A 56 -17.39 -5.38 6.97
CA LYS A 56 -18.61 -5.48 7.79
C LYS A 56 -19.37 -6.77 7.50
N LYS A 57 -19.56 -7.12 6.22
CA LYS A 57 -20.19 -8.38 5.83
C LYS A 57 -19.44 -9.61 6.33
N LYS A 58 -18.10 -9.60 6.28
CA LYS A 58 -17.25 -10.67 6.85
C LYS A 58 -17.41 -10.80 8.36
N MET A 59 -17.61 -9.69 9.07
CA MET A 59 -17.87 -9.71 10.52
C MET A 59 -19.24 -10.29 10.85
N GLU A 60 -20.24 -10.06 9.99
CA GLU A 60 -21.60 -10.60 10.13
C GLU A 60 -21.69 -12.08 9.73
N ASP A 61 -20.94 -12.50 8.71
CA ASP A 61 -20.84 -13.88 8.24
C ASP A 61 -19.36 -14.33 8.18
N PRO A 62 -18.89 -15.11 9.17
CA PRO A 62 -17.50 -15.61 9.19
C PRO A 62 -17.11 -16.47 7.98
N ASN A 63 -18.08 -17.04 7.25
CA ASN A 63 -17.82 -17.81 6.03
C ASN A 63 -17.65 -16.90 4.79
N PHE A 64 -18.06 -15.63 4.88
CA PHE A 64 -17.87 -14.68 3.81
C PHE A 64 -16.38 -14.36 3.63
N LYS A 65 -15.89 -14.59 2.42
CA LYS A 65 -14.50 -14.29 2.03
C LYS A 65 -14.49 -13.05 1.16
N ILE A 66 -13.72 -12.06 1.57
CA ILE A 66 -13.44 -10.89 0.74
C ILE A 66 -12.44 -11.31 -0.33
N ASP A 67 -12.73 -10.98 -1.59
CA ASP A 67 -11.82 -11.24 -2.69
C ASP A 67 -10.55 -10.38 -2.54
N ARG A 68 -9.38 -11.02 -2.72
CA ARG A 68 -8.07 -10.36 -2.68
C ARG A 68 -7.94 -9.27 -3.74
N ILE A 69 -8.66 -9.39 -4.86
CA ILE A 69 -8.67 -8.40 -5.94
C ILE A 69 -9.03 -7.02 -5.42
N VAL A 70 -9.99 -6.91 -4.48
CA VAL A 70 -10.42 -5.61 -3.92
C VAL A 70 -9.29 -4.93 -3.16
N PHE A 71 -8.49 -5.69 -2.40
CA PHE A 71 -7.32 -5.16 -1.71
C PHE A 71 -6.24 -4.72 -2.70
N HIS A 72 -5.99 -5.51 -3.75
CA HIS A 72 -5.03 -5.16 -4.79
C HIS A 72 -5.43 -3.90 -5.55
N GLU A 73 -6.72 -3.71 -5.82
CA GLU A 73 -7.24 -2.48 -6.40
C GLU A 73 -7.03 -1.28 -5.46
N GLY A 74 -7.32 -1.44 -4.16
CA GLY A 74 -7.02 -0.42 -3.15
C GLY A 74 -5.54 -0.05 -3.12
N ILE A 75 -4.65 -1.04 -3.18
CA ILE A 75 -3.20 -0.83 -3.25
C ILE A 75 -2.84 -0.05 -4.52
N ASN A 76 -3.35 -0.44 -5.68
CA ASN A 76 -3.01 0.18 -6.95
C ASN A 76 -3.47 1.65 -7.02
N ARG A 77 -4.67 1.96 -6.52
CA ARG A 77 -5.16 3.35 -6.47
C ARG A 77 -4.30 4.23 -5.56
N ASN A 78 -3.91 3.73 -4.39
CA ASN A 78 -3.03 4.46 -3.48
C ASN A 78 -1.60 4.63 -4.06
N LYS A 79 -1.06 3.59 -4.71
CA LYS A 79 0.23 3.70 -5.44
C LYS A 79 0.14 4.76 -6.52
N LYS A 80 -0.92 4.73 -7.33
CA LYS A 80 -1.14 5.71 -8.39
C LYS A 80 -1.20 7.13 -7.85
N PHE A 81 -1.86 7.35 -6.72
CA PHE A 81 -1.88 8.65 -6.05
C PHE A 81 -0.47 9.10 -5.66
N PHE A 82 0.25 8.28 -4.89
CA PHE A 82 1.60 8.61 -4.43
C PHE A 82 2.58 8.86 -5.60
N GLU A 83 2.51 8.06 -6.66
CA GLU A 83 3.36 8.22 -7.84
C GLU A 83 3.04 9.48 -8.65
N THR A 84 1.77 9.90 -8.67
CA THR A 84 1.33 11.07 -9.45
C THR A 84 1.49 12.37 -8.66
N PHE A 85 1.22 12.35 -7.36
CA PHE A 85 1.21 13.52 -6.48
C PHE A 85 2.01 13.25 -5.18
N PRO A 86 3.33 12.98 -5.26
CA PRO A 86 4.14 12.58 -4.10
C PRO A 86 4.28 13.67 -3.03
N GLU A 87 4.08 14.94 -3.40
CA GLU A 87 4.19 16.11 -2.52
C GLU A 87 2.85 16.57 -1.94
N ASP A 88 1.73 15.94 -2.33
CA ASP A 88 0.40 16.27 -1.78
C ASP A 88 0.29 15.81 -0.32
N ASP A 89 -0.53 16.51 0.47
CA ASP A 89 -0.72 16.18 1.89
C ASP A 89 -1.26 14.76 2.11
N TYR A 90 -1.98 14.22 1.14
CA TYR A 90 -2.53 12.86 1.17
C TYR A 90 -1.52 11.77 0.80
N ALA A 91 -0.36 12.12 0.23
CA ALA A 91 0.62 11.15 -0.24
C ALA A 91 1.14 10.25 0.90
N LYS A 92 1.30 10.80 2.11
CA LYS A 92 1.62 10.01 3.31
C LYS A 92 0.51 8.99 3.62
N THR A 93 -0.74 9.43 3.63
CA THR A 93 -1.91 8.59 3.87
C THR A 93 -1.99 7.45 2.85
N ALA A 94 -1.68 7.75 1.59
CA ALA A 94 -1.62 6.75 0.53
C ALA A 94 -0.55 5.67 0.82
N LEU A 95 0.66 6.05 1.23
CA LEU A 95 1.69 5.08 1.65
C LEU A 95 1.26 4.21 2.84
N GLU A 96 0.67 4.84 3.87
CA GLU A 96 0.16 4.14 5.05
C GLU A 96 -0.92 3.12 4.68
N LYS A 97 -1.83 3.49 3.76
CA LYS A 97 -2.84 2.59 3.21
C LYS A 97 -2.23 1.41 2.46
N ILE A 98 -1.22 1.65 1.62
CA ILE A 98 -0.55 0.55 0.89
C ILE A 98 0.06 -0.46 1.87
N ALA A 99 0.82 0.01 2.86
CA ALA A 99 1.44 -0.87 3.87
C ALA A 99 0.38 -1.68 4.64
N SER A 100 -0.70 -1.03 5.06
CA SER A 100 -1.81 -1.67 5.78
C SER A 100 -2.54 -2.71 4.95
N LEU A 101 -2.81 -2.43 3.67
CA LEU A 101 -3.49 -3.38 2.78
C LEU A 101 -2.63 -4.61 2.49
N TYR A 102 -1.31 -4.45 2.31
CA TYR A 102 -0.41 -5.60 2.20
C TYR A 102 -0.36 -6.43 3.49
N PHE A 103 -0.36 -5.77 4.66
CA PHE A 103 -0.45 -6.44 5.95
C PHE A 103 -1.73 -7.25 6.09
N GLN A 104 -2.89 -6.66 5.74
CA GLN A 104 -4.19 -7.34 5.75
C GLN A 104 -4.25 -8.54 4.80
N LEU A 105 -3.53 -8.49 3.69
CA LEU A 105 -3.36 -9.62 2.75
C LEU A 105 -2.36 -10.68 3.24
N GLN A 106 -1.75 -10.49 4.42
CA GLN A 106 -0.68 -11.34 4.98
C GLN A 106 0.54 -11.45 4.05
N ILE A 107 0.84 -10.36 3.32
CA ILE A 107 2.03 -10.24 2.47
C ILE A 107 3.04 -9.35 3.21
N GLU A 108 3.57 -9.85 4.34
CA GLU A 108 4.39 -9.06 5.25
C GLU A 108 5.62 -8.45 4.56
N GLY A 109 6.27 -9.20 3.67
CA GLY A 109 7.44 -8.71 2.94
C GLY A 109 7.16 -7.47 2.07
N GLU A 110 5.93 -7.29 1.57
CA GLU A 110 5.55 -6.05 0.89
C GLU A 110 5.18 -4.96 1.90
N ALA A 111 4.44 -5.28 2.96
CA ALA A 111 4.10 -4.33 4.01
C ALA A 111 5.35 -3.66 4.61
N VAL A 112 6.40 -4.45 4.88
CA VAL A 112 7.71 -4.00 5.37
C VAL A 112 8.37 -3.00 4.42
N LYS A 113 8.35 -3.25 3.10
CA LYS A 113 8.91 -2.33 2.11
C LYS A 113 8.18 -0.98 2.13
N TRP A 114 6.86 -1.01 2.21
CA TRP A 114 6.06 0.22 2.23
C TRP A 114 6.16 0.97 3.56
N ARG A 115 6.36 0.27 4.68
CA ARG A 115 6.73 0.89 5.96
C ARG A 115 8.09 1.60 5.89
N ASP A 116 9.08 0.99 5.24
CA ASP A 116 10.36 1.66 4.98
C ASP A 116 10.19 2.91 4.10
N SER A 117 9.33 2.86 3.08
CA SER A 117 8.99 4.04 2.27
C SER A 117 8.39 5.17 3.13
N ILE A 118 7.51 4.85 4.09
CA ILE A 118 6.97 5.86 5.01
C ILE A 118 8.09 6.50 5.82
N LEU A 119 8.99 5.71 6.42
CA LEU A 119 10.11 6.24 7.19
C LEU A 119 11.11 7.05 6.36
N HIS A 120 11.25 6.73 5.07
CA HIS A 120 12.11 7.44 4.14
C HIS A 120 11.54 8.80 3.73
N HIS A 121 10.29 8.82 3.26
CA HIS A 121 9.64 10.03 2.76
C HIS A 121 9.09 10.92 3.88
N TYR A 122 8.68 10.33 5.01
CA TYR A 122 8.06 11.01 6.15
C TYR A 122 8.78 10.68 7.46
N PRO A 123 10.06 11.08 7.61
CA PRO A 123 10.91 10.68 8.76
C PRO A 123 10.43 11.20 10.13
N ASN A 124 9.49 12.15 10.14
CA ASN A 124 8.87 12.74 11.33
C ASN A 124 7.39 12.37 11.46
N THR A 125 6.95 11.28 10.83
CA THR A 125 5.56 10.80 10.98
C THR A 125 5.22 10.51 12.45
N GLU A 126 3.99 10.84 12.85
CA GLU A 126 3.49 10.62 14.21
C GLU A 126 3.60 9.15 14.64
N ASN A 127 3.39 8.22 13.71
CA ASN A 127 3.44 6.77 13.96
C ASN A 127 4.87 6.18 13.84
N LYS A 128 5.92 7.01 13.88
CA LYS A 128 7.30 6.58 13.63
C LYS A 128 7.74 5.47 14.58
N THR A 129 7.45 5.62 15.87
CA THR A 129 7.82 4.63 16.89
C THR A 129 7.18 3.27 16.59
N ASP A 130 5.88 3.24 16.30
CA ASP A 130 5.16 2.02 15.99
C ASP A 130 5.68 1.35 14.72
N ILE A 131 5.96 2.13 13.68
CA ILE A 131 6.55 1.60 12.44
C ILE A 131 7.92 0.98 12.72
N LEU A 132 8.78 1.65 13.50
CA LEU A 132 10.10 1.10 13.86
C LEU A 132 9.98 -0.18 14.70
N ILE A 133 9.03 -0.26 15.63
CA ILE A 133 8.77 -1.48 16.42
C ILE A 133 8.31 -2.62 15.52
N MET A 134 7.39 -2.35 14.59
CA MET A 134 6.93 -3.37 13.62
C MET A 134 8.08 -3.89 12.76
N GLN A 135 8.95 -3.01 12.26
CA GLN A 135 10.12 -3.43 11.47
C GLN A 135 11.12 -4.23 12.33
N MET A 136 11.38 -3.79 13.55
CA MET A 136 12.24 -4.51 14.49
C MET A 136 11.70 -5.93 14.74
N HIS A 137 10.41 -6.08 15.06
CA HIS A 137 9.80 -7.40 15.27
C HIS A 137 9.89 -8.30 14.05
N HIS A 138 9.63 -7.77 12.85
CA HIS A 138 9.75 -8.54 11.62
C HIS A 138 11.16 -9.15 11.47
N TYR A 139 12.21 -8.36 11.72
CA TYR A 139 13.60 -8.80 11.58
C TYR A 139 14.19 -9.50 12.81
N ASP A 140 13.45 -9.58 13.92
CA ASP A 140 13.84 -10.37 15.09
C ASP A 140 13.15 -11.76 15.08
N PHE A 141 11.85 -11.80 14.76
CA PHE A 141 11.02 -13.00 14.91
C PHE A 141 10.67 -13.67 13.58
N ASP A 142 10.12 -12.91 12.63
CA ASP A 142 9.50 -13.50 11.44
C ASP A 142 10.53 -13.86 10.36
N ASN A 143 11.55 -13.01 10.23
CA ASN A 143 12.56 -13.09 9.18
C ASN A 143 13.89 -12.58 9.72
N TYR A 144 14.47 -13.35 10.65
CA TYR A 144 15.66 -12.94 11.37
C TYR A 144 16.76 -12.38 10.46
N ASN A 145 17.10 -11.12 10.67
CA ASN A 145 18.15 -10.44 9.93
C ASN A 145 18.91 -9.52 10.89
N LYS A 146 20.12 -9.96 11.27
CA LYS A 146 20.98 -9.25 12.22
C LYS A 146 21.20 -7.78 11.87
N GLU A 147 21.58 -7.49 10.63
CA GLU A 147 21.93 -6.13 10.20
C GLU A 147 20.70 -5.20 10.24
N LYS A 148 19.55 -5.71 9.79
CA LYS A 148 18.29 -4.96 9.83
C LYS A 148 17.81 -4.77 11.26
N LEU A 149 17.86 -5.79 12.10
CA LEU A 149 17.49 -5.70 13.50
C LEU A 149 18.34 -4.66 14.24
N GLU A 150 19.66 -4.71 14.06
CA GLU A 150 20.59 -3.71 14.59
C GLU A 150 20.25 -2.30 14.10
N TYR A 151 19.93 -2.15 12.81
CA TYR A 151 19.50 -0.87 12.25
C TYR A 151 18.25 -0.31 12.95
N TYR A 152 17.17 -1.08 13.09
CA TYR A 152 15.93 -0.57 13.70
C TYR A 152 16.05 -0.38 15.21
N LEU A 153 16.80 -1.22 15.93
CA LEU A 153 17.10 -1.02 17.35
C LEU A 153 17.83 0.30 17.58
N ASN A 154 18.86 0.60 16.80
CA ASN A 154 19.57 1.88 16.90
C ASN A 154 18.67 3.08 16.58
N LYS A 155 17.75 2.95 15.61
CA LYS A 155 16.75 3.99 15.34
C LYS A 155 15.80 4.20 16.52
N LEU A 156 15.33 3.12 17.15
CA LEU A 156 14.48 3.19 18.35
C LEU A 156 15.22 3.85 19.52
N LEU A 157 16.45 3.41 19.81
CA LEU A 157 17.26 3.95 20.90
C LEU A 157 17.60 5.44 20.75
N SER A 158 17.58 5.96 19.53
CA SER A 158 17.74 7.39 19.23
C SER A 158 16.51 8.24 19.55
N LEU A 159 15.36 7.62 19.82
CA LEU A 159 14.14 8.33 20.21
C LEU A 159 14.21 8.77 21.68
N ASN A 160 13.73 9.99 21.95
CA ASN A 160 13.59 10.54 23.29
C ASN A 160 12.28 10.14 23.98
N THR A 161 11.39 9.44 23.28
CA THR A 161 10.05 9.06 23.76
C THR A 161 9.99 7.67 24.41
N LEU A 162 11.09 6.91 24.41
CA LEU A 162 11.12 5.57 25.00
C LEU A 162 11.03 5.65 26.53
N THR A 163 10.32 4.69 27.13
CA THR A 163 10.41 4.44 28.57
C THR A 163 11.77 3.85 28.92
N GLU A 164 12.16 3.90 30.19
CA GLU A 164 13.40 3.29 30.67
C GLU A 164 13.41 1.77 30.42
N GLU A 165 12.28 1.10 30.66
CA GLU A 165 12.11 -0.34 30.39
C GLU A 165 12.34 -0.67 28.91
N GLN A 166 11.70 0.07 27.99
CA GLN A 166 11.89 -0.14 26.55
C GLN A 166 13.36 0.06 26.14
N ARG A 167 14.03 1.06 26.70
CA ARG A 167 15.45 1.31 26.43
C ARG A 167 16.31 0.13 26.87
N GLN A 168 16.10 -0.35 28.10
CA GLN A 168 16.84 -1.50 28.64
C GLN A 168 16.62 -2.76 27.80
N ASP A 169 15.39 -3.03 27.38
CA ASP A 169 15.07 -4.18 26.52
C ASP A 169 15.79 -4.10 25.18
N TYR A 170 15.79 -2.93 24.53
CA TYR A 170 16.45 -2.74 23.24
C TYR A 170 17.98 -2.78 23.35
N GLU A 171 18.56 -2.21 24.42
CA GLU A 171 20.00 -2.32 24.70
C GLU A 171 20.41 -3.76 24.99
N PHE A 172 19.61 -4.49 25.77
CA PHE A 172 19.81 -5.91 26.03
C PHE A 172 19.76 -6.73 24.74
N ARG A 173 18.74 -6.49 23.90
CA ARG A 173 18.59 -7.17 22.62
C ARG A 173 19.78 -6.91 21.69
N LEU A 174 20.26 -5.67 21.65
CA LEU A 174 21.42 -5.26 20.86
C LEU A 174 22.74 -5.87 21.37
N LYS A 175 22.90 -6.01 22.70
CA LYS A 175 24.06 -6.69 23.30
C LYS A 175 24.16 -8.17 22.89
N HIS A 176 23.02 -8.80 22.62
CA HIS A 176 22.92 -10.20 22.22
C HIS A 176 22.41 -10.34 20.78
N ILE A 177 22.78 -9.41 19.91
CA ILE A 177 22.36 -9.36 18.50
C ILE A 177 22.87 -10.55 17.67
N ASP A 178 23.80 -11.35 18.20
CA ASP A 178 24.24 -12.61 17.60
C ASP A 178 23.26 -13.76 17.84
N LYS A 179 22.34 -13.61 18.80
CA LYS A 179 21.38 -14.64 19.21
C LYS A 179 20.03 -14.42 18.56
N THR A 180 19.42 -15.51 18.13
CA THR A 180 17.99 -15.58 17.78
C THR A 180 17.14 -15.43 19.04
N HIS A 181 15.87 -15.10 18.86
CA HIS A 181 14.93 -15.03 19.98
C HIS A 181 14.84 -16.33 20.79
N LEU A 182 14.95 -17.50 20.15
CA LEU A 182 14.93 -18.80 20.83
C LEU A 182 16.15 -18.97 21.75
N GLU A 183 17.35 -18.64 21.26
CA GLU A 183 18.59 -18.74 22.05
C GLU A 183 18.60 -17.76 23.24
N LEU A 184 17.98 -16.58 23.08
CA LEU A 184 17.82 -15.63 24.20
C LEU A 184 16.93 -16.19 25.30
N ARG A 185 15.87 -16.92 24.93
CA ARG A 185 14.99 -17.56 25.91
C ARG A 185 15.71 -18.65 26.69
N GLU A 186 16.55 -19.43 26.02
CA GLU A 186 17.37 -20.45 26.67
C GLU A 186 18.40 -19.84 27.63
N LEU A 187 18.99 -18.70 27.29
CA LEU A 187 19.89 -17.97 28.18
C LEU A 187 19.18 -17.55 29.47
N HIS A 188 17.97 -17.00 29.35
CA HIS A 188 17.16 -16.59 30.51
C HIS A 188 16.68 -17.78 31.37
N ASN A 189 16.38 -18.91 30.72
CA ASN A 189 15.97 -20.13 31.40
C ASN A 189 17.14 -20.85 32.08
N ASN A 190 18.37 -20.71 31.61
CA ASN A 190 19.56 -21.29 32.25
C ASN A 190 20.06 -20.47 33.45
N ASP A 191 19.73 -19.17 33.52
CA ASP A 191 19.93 -18.33 34.70
C ASP A 191 18.85 -18.56 35.78
N SER A 192 17.77 -19.26 35.42
CA SER A 192 16.70 -19.70 36.30
C SER A 192 16.94 -21.17 36.69
N VAL A 193 16.99 -21.49 37.99
CA VAL A 193 17.17 -22.87 38.50
C VAL A 193 16.25 -23.86 37.76
N PRO A 194 16.71 -25.08 37.39
CA PRO A 194 15.90 -26.02 36.63
C PRO A 194 14.60 -26.33 37.39
N ILE A 195 13.46 -26.12 36.73
CA ILE A 195 12.19 -26.66 37.21
C ILE A 195 12.29 -28.17 37.04
N GLU A 196 12.49 -28.89 38.16
CA GLU A 196 12.28 -30.33 38.19
C GLU A 196 10.88 -30.62 37.67
N VAL A 197 10.83 -31.33 36.55
CA VAL A 197 9.60 -31.88 35.98
C VAL A 197 9.08 -32.92 36.97
N ILE A 198 8.09 -32.54 37.78
CA ILE A 198 7.30 -33.51 38.54
C ILE A 198 6.42 -34.27 37.54
N GLN A 199 6.61 -35.59 37.53
CA GLN A 199 5.90 -36.57 36.71
C GLN A 199 4.38 -36.57 36.93
#